data_AF-A0A951SY51-F1
#
_entry.id   AF-A0A951SY51-F1
#
_cell.length_a   1.000
_cell.length_b   1.000
_cell.length_c   1.000
_cell.angle_alpha   90.00
_cell.angle_beta   90.00
_cell.angle_gamma   90.00
#
_symmetry.space_group_name_H-M   'P 1'
#
loop_
_entity.id
_entity.type
_entity.pdbx_description
1 polymer ?
#
loop_
_entity_poly.entity_id
_entity_poly.type
_entity_poly.pdbx_seq_one_letter_code
_entity_poly.pdbx_strand_id
1 'polypeptide(L)' 'MKFCSVCGGELELTVPTGDTVERYVCVSCGEIHYQNPRMIVGCLPVWQDQILLCKRAIAP' A
#
# COMPACT_ATOMS: atom_id res chain seq x y z
N MET A 1 -3.62 5.30 -6.47
CA MET A 1 -3.41 6.75 -6.27
C MET A 1 -3.93 7.43 -7.52
N LYS A 2 -4.72 8.51 -7.44
CA LYS A 2 -5.29 9.16 -8.64
C LYS A 2 -4.48 10.38 -9.12
N PHE A 3 -3.84 11.09 -8.18
CA PHE A 3 -3.10 12.31 -8.45
C PHE A 3 -1.72 12.26 -7.81
N CYS A 4 -0.75 12.91 -8.44
CA CYS A 4 0.63 13.01 -7.98
C CYS A 4 0.72 13.81 -6.69
N SER A 5 1.36 13.24 -5.67
CA SER A 5 1.57 13.92 -4.39
C SER A 5 2.57 15.08 -4.45
N VAL A 6 3.34 15.20 -5.55
CA VAL A 6 4.36 16.24 -5.73
C VAL A 6 3.79 17.47 -6.45
N CYS A 7 3.01 17.29 -7.52
CA CYS A 7 2.54 18.40 -8.36
C CYS A 7 1.01 18.47 -8.55
N GLY A 8 0.26 17.47 -8.07
CA GLY A 8 -1.20 17.40 -8.25
C GLY A 8 -1.69 16.92 -9.63
N GLY A 9 -0.77 16.67 -10.57
CA GLY A 9 -1.11 16.13 -11.90
C GLY A 9 -1.68 14.71 -11.87
N GLU A 10 -2.29 14.27 -12.97
CA GLU A 10 -2.82 12.90 -13.09
C GLU A 10 -1.70 11.85 -13.11
N LEU A 11 -2.03 10.65 -12.62
CA LEU A 11 -1.14 9.50 -12.63
C LEU A 11 -1.64 8.46 -13.62
N GLU A 12 -0.73 7.89 -14.39
CA GLU A 12 -0.97 6.73 -15.23
C GLU A 12 -0.23 5.52 -14.72
N LEU A 13 -0.80 4.34 -14.94
CA LEU A 13 -0.17 3.08 -14.60
C LEU A 13 0.55 2.55 -15.85
N THR A 14 1.88 2.59 -15.85
CA THR A 14 2.71 2.19 -17.01
C THR A 14 3.93 1.40 -16.55
N VAL A 15 4.60 0.67 -17.44
CA VAL A 15 5.89 0.03 -17.14
C VAL A 15 7.01 1.01 -17.56
N PRO A 16 7.75 1.64 -16.62
CA PRO A 16 8.84 2.53 -16.97
C PRO A 16 9.97 1.80 -17.70
N THR A 17 10.72 2.53 -18.52
CA THR A 17 11.89 1.96 -19.23
C THR A 17 12.89 1.37 -18.24
N GLY A 18 13.23 0.09 -18.41
CA GLY A 18 14.15 -0.63 -17.53
C GLY A 18 13.50 -1.28 -16.30
N ASP A 19 12.20 -1.10 -16.11
CA ASP A 19 11.40 -1.82 -15.12
C ASP A 19 10.65 -2.99 -15.78
N THR A 20 10.11 -3.91 -14.98
CA THR A 20 9.30 -5.06 -15.46
C THR A 20 7.87 -5.08 -14.92
N VAL A 21 7.55 -4.12 -14.06
CA VAL A 21 6.27 -4.05 -13.34
C VAL A 21 5.68 -2.67 -13.54
N GLU A 22 4.35 -2.61 -13.60
CA GLU A 22 3.61 -1.36 -13.68
C GLU A 22 3.81 -0.49 -12.43
N ARG A 23 4.03 0.80 -12.67
CA ARG A 23 4.20 1.86 -11.67
C ARG A 23 3.25 3.01 -11.96
N TYR A 24 2.85 3.72 -10.91
CA TYR A 24 2.17 4.99 -11.10
C TYR A 24 3.18 6.07 -11.48
N VAL A 25 3.09 6.58 -12.70
CA VAL A 25 3.97 7.63 -13.23
C VAL A 25 3.12 8.89 -13.45
N CYS A 26 3.62 10.04 -12.99
CA CYS A 26 2.95 11.31 -13.24
C CYS A 26 3.23 11.81 -14.66
N VAL A 27 2.17 12.05 -15.43
CA VAL A 27 2.28 12.57 -16.80
C VAL A 27 2.77 14.02 -16.86
N SER A 28 2.62 14.79 -15.77
CA SER A 28 2.95 16.21 -15.73
C SER A 28 4.39 16.49 -15.31
N CYS A 29 4.94 15.72 -14.36
CA CYS A 29 6.29 15.95 -13.83
C CYS A 29 7.24 14.74 -13.93
N GLY A 30 6.76 13.58 -14.39
CA GLY A 30 7.58 12.37 -14.57
C GLY A 30 7.89 11.59 -13.28
N GLU A 31 7.39 12.03 -12.12
CA GLU A 31 7.63 11.35 -10.84
C GLU A 31 7.06 9.92 -10.84
N ILE A 32 7.84 8.96 -10.35
CA ILE A 32 7.43 7.55 -10.23
C ILE A 32 7.07 7.25 -8.77
N HIS A 33 5.80 6.92 -8.54
CA HIS A 33 5.27 6.62 -7.21
C HIS A 33 5.35 5.13 -6.90
N TYR A 34 6.41 4.73 -6.21
CA TYR A 34 6.56 3.37 -5.69
C TYR A 34 5.56 3.08 -4.57
N GLN A 35 4.94 1.91 -4.63
CA GLN A 35 4.06 1.41 -3.58
C GLN A 35 4.81 0.45 -2.68
N ASN A 36 5.07 0.88 -1.46
CA ASN A 36 5.69 0.03 -0.45
C ASN A 36 4.58 -0.76 0.27
N PRO A 37 4.81 -2.06 0.55
CA PRO A 37 3.86 -2.84 1.33
C PRO A 37 3.69 -2.24 2.72
N ARG A 38 2.47 -2.30 3.26
CA ARG A 38 2.19 -1.92 4.64
C ARG A 38 2.33 -3.16 5.51
N MET A 39 3.36 -3.18 6.34
CA MET A 39 3.57 -4.27 7.29
C MET A 39 2.49 -4.23 8.37
N ILE A 40 1.83 -5.36 8.58
CA ILE A 40 0.93 -5.59 9.71
C ILE A 40 1.59 -6.64 10.59
N VAL A 41 1.79 -6.31 11.86
CA VAL A 41 2.31 -7.24 12.86
C VAL A 41 1.18 -7.69 13.76
N GLY A 42 1.15 -9.00 14.03
CA GLY A 42 0.18 -9.62 14.91
C GLY A 42 0.86 -10.24 16.13
N CYS A 43 0.06 -10.55 17.13
CA CYS A 43 0.47 -11.36 18.28
C CYS A 43 -0.59 -12.44 18.48
N LEU A 44 -0.17 -13.64 18.92
CA LEU A 44 -1.05 -14.68 19.44
C LEU A 44 -0.78 -14.82 20.94
N PRO A 45 -1.49 -14.08 21.81
CA PRO A 45 -1.27 -14.15 23.24
C PRO A 45 -1.79 -15.49 23.78
N VAL A 46 -0.94 -16.21 24.50
CA VAL A 46 -1.25 -17.50 25.13
C VAL A 46 -1.17 -17.35 26.64
N TRP A 47 -2.18 -17.88 27.34
CA TRP A 47 -2.19 -18.01 28.80
C TRP A 47 -2.65 -19.42 29.17
N GLN A 48 -1.75 -20.23 29.73
CA GLN A 48 -1.98 -21.66 29.95
C GLN A 48 -2.42 -22.32 28.62
N ASP A 49 -3.54 -23.04 28.61
CA ASP A 49 -4.12 -23.69 27.42
C ASP A 49 -5.15 -22.81 26.68
N GLN A 50 -5.12 -21.48 26.90
CA GLN A 50 -6.06 -20.53 26.30
C GLN A 50 -5.36 -19.49 25.42
N ILE A 51 -6.10 -18.97 24.43
CA ILE A 51 -5.67 -17.87 23.55
C ILE A 51 -6.58 -16.66 23.66
N LEU A 52 -6.01 -15.45 23.58
CA LEU A 52 -6.79 -14.21 23.57
C LEU A 52 -7.27 -13.87 22.15
N LEU A 53 -8.57 -13.69 21.99
CA LEU A 53 -9.20 -13.26 20.74
C LEU A 53 -9.90 -11.90 20.91
N CYS A 54 -9.84 -11.06 19.87
CA CYS A 54 -10.49 -9.76 19.84
C CYS A 54 -11.69 -9.77 18.91
N LYS A 55 -12.87 -9.36 19.39
CA LYS A 55 -14.03 -9.08 18.53
C LYS A 55 -13.91 -7.68 17.96
N ARG A 56 -13.84 -7.55 16.63
CA ARG A 56 -13.84 -6.25 15.95
C ARG A 56 -15.18 -5.54 16.20
N ALA A 57 -15.12 -4.24 16.47
CA ALA A 57 -16.31 -3.40 16.66
C ALA A 57 -16.97 -2.94 15.34
N ILE A 58 -16.44 -3.38 14.21
CA ILE A 58 -16.93 -3.06 12.86
C ILE A 58 -17.30 -4.34 12.13
N ALA A 59 -18.34 -4.28 11.29
CA ALA A 59 -18.71 -5.39 10.41
C ALA A 59 -17.61 -5.64 9.36
N PRO A 60 -17.45 -6.90 8.91
CA PRO A 60 -16.60 -7.22 7.77
C PRO A 60 -17.13 -6.61 6.47
#